data_AF-A0A368NRA9-F1
#
_entry.id   AF-A0A368NRA9-F1
#
_cell.length_a   1.000
_cell.length_b   1.000
_cell.length_c   1.000
_cell.angle_alpha   90.00
_cell.angle_beta   90.00
_cell.angle_gamma   90.00
#
_symmetry.space_group_name_H-M   'P 1'
#
loop_
_entity.id
_entity.type
_entity.pdbx_description
1 polymer ?
#
loop_
_entity_poly.entity_id
_entity_poly.type
_entity_poly.pdbx_seq_one_letter_code
_entity_poly.pdbx_strand_id
1 'polypeptide(L)'
;MTRPRAERVSPADTPYNHCVRRAFLCGEDKFTDTDYSHRKAWVLERFALLDEVFTIELCAYAVISHHYHQVAHLNSKKAKSLNDSTKRWLHLVVFLRVDEK
;
A
#
# COMPACT_ATOMS: atom_id res chain seq x y z
N MET A 1 7.76 -23.47 -5.00
CA MET A 1 9.03 -23.09 -5.65
C MET A 1 8.89 -21.73 -6.31
N THR A 2 9.90 -20.87 -6.24
CA THR A 2 9.92 -19.55 -6.88
C THR A 2 10.10 -19.68 -8.39
N ARG A 3 9.19 -19.11 -9.20
CA ARG A 3 9.31 -19.09 -10.67
C ARG A 3 10.10 -17.86 -11.15
N PRO A 4 10.82 -17.95 -12.30
CA PRO A 4 11.49 -16.81 -12.92
C PRO A 4 10.53 -15.64 -13.18
N ARG A 5 11.01 -14.40 -13.03
CA ARG A 5 10.16 -13.20 -13.16
C ARG A 5 9.50 -13.07 -14.55
N ALA A 6 10.16 -13.53 -15.60
CA ALA A 6 9.65 -13.52 -16.97
C ALA A 6 8.38 -14.39 -17.12
N GLU A 7 8.21 -15.40 -16.26
CA GLU A 7 7.08 -16.34 -16.28
C GLU A 7 5.97 -15.95 -15.30
N ARG A 8 6.09 -14.79 -14.62
CA ARG A 8 5.09 -14.33 -13.64
C ARG A 8 3.93 -13.55 -14.26
N VAL A 9 4.00 -13.23 -15.55
CA VAL A 9 3.03 -12.40 -16.27
C VAL A 9 2.53 -13.18 -17.47
N SER A 10 1.22 -13.41 -17.53
CA SER A 10 0.55 -13.88 -18.73
C SER A 10 -0.08 -12.66 -19.42
N PRO A 11 0.30 -12.32 -20.66
CA PRO A 11 -0.36 -11.24 -21.39
C PRO A 11 -1.86 -11.46 -21.59
N ALA A 12 -2.31 -12.73 -21.61
CA ALA A 12 -3.72 -13.08 -21.76
C ALA A 12 -4.51 -12.97 -20.45
N ASP A 13 -3.91 -13.40 -19.32
CA ASP A 13 -4.65 -13.60 -18.06
C ASP A 13 -4.30 -12.57 -16.98
N THR A 14 -3.05 -12.12 -16.94
CA THR A 14 -2.51 -11.22 -15.91
C THR A 14 -1.48 -10.26 -16.53
N PRO A 15 -1.88 -9.32 -17.40
CA PRO A 15 -0.95 -8.49 -18.19
C PRO A 15 -0.17 -7.45 -17.37
N TYR A 16 -0.21 -7.53 -16.04
CA TYR A 16 0.39 -6.57 -15.13
C TYR A 16 1.61 -7.16 -14.43
N ASN A 17 2.80 -6.58 -14.66
CA ASN A 17 4.00 -6.88 -13.87
C ASN A 17 4.12 -5.89 -12.72
N HIS A 18 4.00 -6.34 -11.47
CA HIS A 18 4.43 -5.53 -10.33
C HIS A 18 5.95 -5.65 -10.16
N CYS A 19 6.68 -4.70 -10.74
CA CYS A 19 8.12 -4.56 -10.51
C CYS A 19 8.37 -3.47 -9.46
N VAL A 20 9.01 -3.84 -8.36
CA VAL A 20 9.41 -2.95 -7.24
C VAL A 20 10.90 -2.60 -7.26
N ARG A 21 11.65 -3.05 -8.28
CA ARG A 21 13.09 -2.76 -8.37
C ARG A 21 13.30 -1.26 -8.56
N ARG A 22 13.97 -0.62 -7.61
CA ARG A 22 14.32 0.82 -7.62
C ARG A 22 13.12 1.76 -7.65
N ALA A 23 11.96 1.32 -7.14
CA ALA A 23 10.81 2.20 -7.00
C ALA A 23 10.93 3.18 -5.81
N PHE A 24 11.86 2.91 -4.87
CA PHE A 24 12.11 3.61 -3.60
C PHE A 24 10.81 4.07 -2.91
N LEU A 25 10.36 3.28 -1.95
CA LEU A 25 9.21 3.65 -1.13
C LEU A 25 9.45 5.01 -0.46
N CYS A 26 10.67 5.23 0.05
CA CYS A 26 11.14 6.50 0.61
C CYS A 26 12.68 6.51 0.66
N GLY A 27 13.27 7.63 1.11
CA GLY A 27 14.72 7.78 1.22
C GLY A 27 15.40 8.11 -0.11
N GLU A 28 16.73 8.19 -0.06
CA GLU A 28 17.57 8.62 -1.18
C GLU A 28 17.84 7.48 -2.17
N ASP A 29 17.61 7.75 -3.45
CA ASP A 29 18.09 6.91 -4.55
C ASP A 29 19.49 7.35 -4.99
N LYS A 30 20.50 6.58 -4.57
CA LYS A 30 21.92 6.85 -4.87
C LYS A 30 22.28 6.86 -6.36
N PHE A 31 21.42 6.33 -7.24
CA PHE A 31 21.68 6.36 -8.69
C PHE A 31 21.20 7.65 -9.35
N THR A 32 20.17 8.27 -8.78
CA THR A 32 19.53 9.48 -9.33
C THR A 32 19.69 10.69 -8.43
N ASP A 33 20.32 10.52 -7.26
CA ASP A 33 20.49 11.54 -6.22
C ASP A 33 19.15 12.17 -5.76
N THR A 34 18.05 11.42 -5.93
CA THR A 34 16.71 11.91 -5.64
C THR A 34 16.24 11.44 -4.26
N ASP A 35 15.81 12.36 -3.41
CA ASP A 35 15.25 12.04 -2.09
C ASP A 35 13.72 11.85 -2.13
N TYR A 36 13.29 10.62 -1.84
CA TYR A 36 11.89 10.25 -1.74
C TYR A 36 11.37 10.21 -0.29
N SER A 37 12.11 10.73 0.69
CA SER A 37 11.73 10.73 2.11
C SER A 37 10.36 11.34 2.38
N HIS A 38 9.92 12.31 1.57
CA HIS A 38 8.59 12.91 1.62
C HIS A 38 7.45 11.89 1.53
N ARG A 39 7.64 10.77 0.81
CA ARG A 39 6.63 9.72 0.63
C ARG A 39 6.31 8.96 1.91
N LYS A 40 7.17 9.03 2.94
CA LYS A 40 6.90 8.41 4.23
C LYS A 40 5.59 8.91 4.83
N ALA A 41 5.28 10.21 4.69
CA ALA A 41 4.02 10.78 5.14
C ALA A 41 2.82 10.10 4.49
N TRP A 42 2.86 9.87 3.17
CA TRP A 42 1.77 9.23 2.43
C TRP A 42 1.54 7.78 2.87
N VAL A 43 2.60 7.06 3.23
CA VAL A 43 2.48 5.70 3.78
C VAL A 43 1.76 5.73 5.13
N LEU A 44 2.10 6.69 5.99
CA LEU A 44 1.46 6.84 7.31
C LEU A 44 -0.01 7.28 7.19
N GLU A 45 -0.32 8.21 6.29
CA GLU A 45 -1.69 8.59 5.96
C GLU A 45 -2.49 7.39 5.46
N ARG A 46 -1.87 6.56 4.61
CA ARG A 46 -2.51 5.32 4.14
C ARG A 46 -2.73 4.33 5.28
N PHE A 47 -1.81 4.19 6.22
CA PHE A 47 -2.04 3.35 7.40
C PHE A 47 -3.22 3.84 8.25
N ALA A 48 -3.32 5.15 8.48
CA ALA A 48 -4.44 5.73 9.22
C ALA A 48 -5.78 5.47 8.52
N LEU A 49 -5.83 5.61 7.20
CA LEU A 49 -7.02 5.27 6.42
C LEU A 49 -7.37 3.78 6.53
N LEU A 50 -6.37 2.89 6.43
CA LEU A 50 -6.60 1.45 6.53
C LEU A 50 -7.11 1.03 7.93
N ASP A 51 -6.60 1.66 8.99
CA ASP A 51 -7.07 1.52 10.37
C ASP A 51 -8.57 1.83 10.50
N GLU A 52 -8.98 2.95 9.89
CA GLU A 52 -10.37 3.33 9.83
C GLU A 52 -11.18 2.30 9.03
N VAL A 53 -10.79 2.01 7.80
CA VAL A 53 -11.61 1.20 6.87
C VAL A 53 -11.75 -0.25 7.36
N PHE A 54 -10.65 -0.88 7.77
CA PHE A 54 -10.61 -2.33 8.03
C PHE A 54 -10.89 -2.73 9.47
N THR A 55 -11.27 -1.79 10.35
CA THR A 55 -11.49 -2.08 11.78
C THR A 55 -10.29 -2.76 12.44
N ILE A 56 -9.11 -2.31 12.06
CA ILE A 56 -7.86 -2.73 12.67
C ILE A 56 -7.35 -1.62 13.61
N GLU A 57 -6.37 -1.95 14.41
CA GLU A 57 -5.60 -1.03 15.26
C GLU A 57 -4.12 -1.18 14.90
N LEU A 58 -3.46 -0.10 14.50
CA LEU A 58 -2.03 -0.11 14.23
C LEU A 58 -1.20 -0.17 15.53
N CYS A 59 -0.64 -1.33 15.85
CA CYS A 59 0.15 -1.53 17.07
C CYS A 59 1.61 -1.10 16.92
N ALA A 60 2.20 -1.39 15.77
CA ALA A 60 3.58 -1.02 15.46
C ALA A 60 3.79 -0.95 13.95
N TYR A 61 4.78 -0.18 13.51
CA TYR A 61 5.17 -0.13 12.11
C TYR A 61 6.64 0.26 11.95
N ALA A 62 7.22 -0.09 10.80
CA ALA A 62 8.50 0.42 10.36
C ALA A 62 8.41 0.74 8.87
N VAL A 63 8.61 2.01 8.49
CA VAL A 63 8.68 2.42 7.07
C VAL A 63 10.15 2.64 6.73
N ILE A 64 10.66 1.84 5.80
CA ILE A 64 12.05 1.89 5.33
C ILE A 64 12.08 2.07 3.81
N SER A 65 13.27 2.33 3.27
CA SER A 65 13.40 2.91 1.92
C SER A 65 12.79 2.08 0.78
N HIS A 66 12.58 0.78 0.98
CA HIS A 66 12.13 -0.13 -0.08
C HIS A 66 10.88 -0.92 0.29
N HIS A 67 10.48 -0.92 1.56
CA HIS A 67 9.31 -1.65 2.06
C HIS A 67 8.89 -1.13 3.43
N TYR A 68 7.76 -1.61 3.95
CA TYR A 68 7.34 -1.34 5.32
C TYR A 68 6.96 -2.64 6.02
N HIS A 69 7.03 -2.61 7.35
CA HIS A 69 6.47 -3.61 8.24
C HIS A 69 5.32 -3.00 9.02
N GLN A 70 4.27 -3.77 9.25
CA GLN A 70 3.07 -3.34 9.97
C GLN A 70 2.62 -4.45 10.91
N VAL A 71 2.33 -4.10 12.17
CA VAL A 71 1.67 -4.96 13.15
C VAL A 71 0.30 -4.36 13.41
N ALA A 72 -0.74 -5.11 13.08
CA ALA A 72 -2.12 -4.68 13.23
C ALA A 72 -2.88 -5.67 14.14
N HIS A 73 -3.68 -5.12 15.04
CA HIS A 73 -4.62 -5.87 15.87
C HIS A 73 -6.03 -5.80 15.25
N LEU A 74 -6.75 -6.92 15.20
CA LEU A 74 -8.11 -6.96 14.68
C LEU A 74 -9.10 -6.52 15.76
N ASN A 75 -9.73 -5.36 15.58
CA ASN A 75 -10.74 -4.88 16.53
C ASN A 75 -12.09 -5.56 16.25
N SER A 76 -12.25 -6.76 16.81
CA SER A 76 -13.47 -7.58 16.66
C SER A 76 -14.73 -6.91 17.21
N LYS A 77 -14.61 -6.00 18.20
CA LYS A 77 -15.75 -5.25 18.73
C LYS A 77 -16.25 -4.24 17.70
N LYS A 78 -15.34 -3.45 17.13
CA LYS A 78 -15.63 -2.49 16.06
C LYS A 78 -16.21 -3.20 14.85
N ALA A 79 -15.62 -4.32 14.43
CA ALA A 79 -16.12 -5.14 13.34
C ALA A 79 -17.57 -5.62 13.57
N LYS A 80 -17.89 -6.16 14.76
CA LYS A 80 -19.25 -6.62 15.10
C LYS A 80 -20.29 -5.50 15.17
N SER A 81 -19.86 -4.27 15.48
CA SER A 81 -20.74 -3.10 15.50
C SER A 81 -21.00 -2.50 14.11
N LEU A 82 -20.30 -2.98 13.07
CA LEU A 82 -20.55 -2.50 11.71
C LEU A 82 -21.85 -3.05 11.16
N ASN A 83 -22.68 -2.14 10.66
CA ASN A 83 -23.94 -2.42 9.98
C ASN A 83 -23.78 -2.48 8.45
N ASP A 84 -22.83 -1.72 7.88
CA ASP A 84 -22.51 -1.74 6.45
C ASP A 84 -21.00 -1.48 6.23
N SER A 85 -20.28 -2.50 5.78
CA SER A 85 -18.84 -2.43 5.46
C SER A 85 -18.57 -1.82 4.07
N THR A 86 -19.55 -1.85 3.17
CA THR A 86 -19.39 -1.49 1.76
C THR A 86 -19.04 -0.01 1.61
N LYS A 87 -19.72 0.86 2.36
CA LYS A 87 -19.44 2.32 2.36
C LYS A 87 -18.03 2.66 2.83
N ARG A 88 -17.47 1.89 3.77
CA ARG A 88 -16.10 2.09 4.25
C ARG A 88 -15.09 1.71 3.16
N TRP A 89 -15.36 0.65 2.40
CA TRP A 89 -14.47 0.20 1.33
C TRP A 89 -14.41 1.17 0.15
N LEU A 90 -15.45 1.99 -0.06
CA LEU A 90 -15.42 3.06 -1.05
C LEU A 90 -14.31 4.09 -0.78
N HIS A 91 -13.88 4.29 0.47
CA HIS A 91 -12.75 5.17 0.80
C HIS A 91 -11.41 4.64 0.24
N LEU A 92 -11.32 3.36 -0.14
CA LEU A 92 -10.11 2.78 -0.74
C LEU A 92 -10.04 2.96 -2.24
N VAL A 93 -11.16 3.29 -2.90
CA VAL A 93 -11.21 3.53 -4.34
C VAL A 93 -10.58 4.87 -4.63
N VAL A 94 -9.32 4.84 -5.05
CA VAL A 94 -8.67 6.00 -5.65
C VAL A 94 -9.26 6.15 -7.05
N PHE A 95 -10.12 7.15 -7.26
CA PHE A 95 -10.30 7.67 -8.62
C PHE A 95 -8.92 8.15 -9.05
N LEU A 96 -8.29 7.41 -9.96
CA LEU A 96 -7.15 7.93 -10.70
C LEU A 96 -7.66 9.18 -11.41
N ARG A 97 -7.48 10.36 -10.81
CA ARG A 97 -7.43 11.60 -11.57
C ARG A 97 -6.20 11.47 -12.43
N VAL A 98 -6.40 10.97 -13.65
CA VAL A 98 -5.50 11.30 -14.74
C VAL A 98 -5.72 12.79 -14.94
N ASP A 99 -4.88 13.61 -14.32
CA ASP A 99 -4.78 15.01 -14.70
C ASP A 99 -4.27 14.99 -16.15
N GLU A 100 -5.19 15.10 -17.10
CA GLU A 100 -4.86 15.38 -18.49
C GLU A 100 -4.17 16.75 -18.52
N LYS A 101 -2.90 16.73 -18.92
CA LYS A 101 -2.20 17.93 -19.37
C LYS A 101 -2.48 18.18 -20.84
#